data_AF-A0A964UDJ9-F1
#
_entry.id   AF-A0A964UDJ9-F1
#
_cell.length_a   1.000
_cell.length_b   1.000
_cell.length_c   1.000
_cell.angle_alpha   90.00
_cell.angle_beta   90.00
_cell.angle_gamma   90.00
#
_symmetry.space_group_name_H-M   'P 1'
#
loop_
_entity.id
_entity.type
_entity.pdbx_description
1 polymer ?
#
loop_
_entity_poly.entity_id
_entity_poly.type
_entity_poly.pdbx_seq_one_letter_code
_entity_poly.pdbx_strand_id
1 'polypeptide(L)'
;MSTETRKQGPKRSETSRAAILEATREELADQGWRKFSVDNVAKRAKASKQTIYRWWPSIGAMCVESALEIIPQAATDGRDPVERLTGIFLPLEAAARSGAGHG
;
A
#
# COMPACT_ATOMS: atom_id res chain seq x y z
N MET A 1 -27.21 -4.28 -28.94
CA MET A 1 -26.13 -3.35 -28.55
C MET A 1 -25.49 -3.92 -27.31
N SER A 2 -24.37 -4.64 -27.47
CA SER A 2 -23.76 -5.48 -26.43
C SER A 2 -22.69 -4.70 -25.67
N THR A 3 -22.82 -4.55 -24.35
CA THR A 3 -21.73 -4.10 -23.48
C THR A 3 -21.08 -5.32 -22.85
N GLU A 4 -20.09 -5.88 -23.55
CA GLU A 4 -19.31 -7.02 -23.06
C GLU A 4 -18.15 -6.48 -22.19
N THR A 5 -18.37 -6.44 -20.87
CA THR A 5 -17.32 -6.14 -19.90
C THR A 5 -16.30 -7.28 -19.91
N ARG A 6 -15.23 -7.15 -20.70
CA ARG A 6 -14.09 -8.09 -20.67
C ARG A 6 -13.60 -8.22 -19.23
N LYS A 7 -13.76 -9.41 -18.64
CA LYS A 7 -13.03 -9.84 -17.44
C LYS A 7 -11.54 -9.75 -17.75
N GLN A 8 -10.89 -8.65 -17.39
CA GLN A 8 -9.43 -8.57 -17.38
C GLN A 8 -8.93 -9.65 -16.43
N GLY A 9 -8.06 -10.55 -16.91
CA GLY A 9 -7.65 -11.74 -16.17
C GLY A 9 -7.03 -11.42 -14.79
N PRO A 10 -7.06 -12.38 -13.84
CA PRO A 10 -6.66 -12.19 -12.45
C PRO A 10 -5.30 -11.48 -12.28
N LYS A 11 -4.28 -11.92 -13.02
CA LYS A 11 -2.93 -11.34 -12.99
C LYS A 11 -2.89 -9.83 -13.27
N ARG A 12 -3.62 -9.35 -14.29
CA ARG A 12 -3.62 -7.93 -14.66
C ARG A 12 -4.35 -7.09 -13.62
N SER A 13 -5.38 -7.67 -12.99
CA SER A 13 -6.12 -7.01 -11.91
C SER A 13 -5.29 -6.89 -10.62
N GLU A 14 -4.45 -7.88 -10.32
CA GLU A 14 -3.49 -7.83 -9.22
C GLU A 14 -2.36 -6.83 -9.47
N THR A 15 -1.85 -6.74 -10.71
CA THR A 15 -0.87 -5.70 -11.08
C THR A 15 -1.43 -4.29 -10.85
N SER A 16 -2.71 -4.05 -11.19
CA SER A 16 -3.36 -2.78 -10.90
C SER A 16 -3.50 -2.54 -9.40
N ARG A 17 -3.85 -3.56 -8.61
CA ARG A 17 -3.93 -3.47 -7.14
C ARG A 17 -2.58 -3.06 -6.54
N ALA A 18 -1.50 -3.75 -6.92
CA ALA A 18 -0.15 -3.45 -6.46
C ALA A 18 0.29 -2.02 -6.85
N ALA A 19 0.01 -1.59 -8.08
CA ALA A 19 0.32 -0.23 -8.53
C ALA A 19 -0.44 0.85 -7.74
N ILE A 20 -1.69 0.59 -7.33
CA ILE A 20 -2.47 1.50 -6.50
C ILE A 20 -1.90 1.58 -5.09
N LEU A 21 -1.53 0.44 -4.49
CA LEU A 21 -0.92 0.41 -3.15
C LEU A 21 0.42 1.16 -3.15
N GLU A 22 1.25 0.98 -4.17
CA GLU A 22 2.51 1.69 -4.30
C GLU A 22 2.30 3.20 -4.45
N ALA A 23 1.41 3.62 -5.36
CA ALA A 23 1.09 5.02 -5.53
C ALA A 23 0.50 5.66 -4.26
N THR A 24 -0.22 4.88 -3.45
CA THR A 24 -0.75 5.31 -2.15
C THR A 24 0.39 5.58 -1.16
N ARG A 25 1.43 4.74 -1.13
CA ARG A 25 2.60 4.95 -0.28
C ARG A 25 3.36 6.20 -0.68
N GLU A 26 3.63 6.36 -1.97
CA GLU A 26 4.30 7.55 -2.49
C GLU A 26 3.53 8.82 -2.15
N GLU A 27 2.21 8.83 -2.34
CA GLU A 27 1.38 9.99 -2.00
C GLU A 27 1.39 10.29 -0.48
N LEU A 28 1.33 9.26 0.36
CA LEU A 28 1.40 9.41 1.81
C LEU A 28 2.77 9.92 2.27
N ALA A 29 3.87 9.46 1.64
CA ALA A 29 5.21 9.92 1.92
C ALA A 29 5.44 11.37 1.46
N ASP A 30 4.95 11.73 0.27
CA ASP A 30 5.14 13.06 -0.33
C ASP A 30 4.28 14.13 0.35
N GLN A 31 3.00 13.84 0.62
CA GLN A 31 2.01 14.83 1.02
C GLN A 31 1.58 14.70 2.49
N GLY A 32 1.79 13.53 3.11
CA GLY A 32 1.26 13.20 4.42
C GLY A 32 -0.25 12.99 4.45
N TRP A 33 -0.76 12.49 5.58
CA TRP A 33 -2.17 12.13 5.75
C TRP A 33 -3.15 13.28 5.48
N ARG A 34 -2.80 14.51 5.90
CA ARG A 34 -3.71 15.68 5.82
C ARG A 34 -3.95 16.19 4.41
N LYS A 35 -3.03 15.93 3.48
CA LYS A 35 -3.10 16.37 2.08
C LYS A 35 -3.28 15.21 1.09
N PHE A 36 -3.53 14.01 1.61
CA PHE A 36 -3.69 12.81 0.81
C PHE A 36 -4.86 12.96 -0.19
N SER A 37 -4.61 12.59 -1.46
CA SER A 37 -5.59 12.69 -2.53
C SER A 37 -5.71 11.39 -3.33
N VAL A 38 -6.92 10.82 -3.33
CA VAL A 38 -7.25 9.63 -4.13
C VAL A 38 -7.13 9.91 -5.64
N ASP A 39 -7.37 11.15 -6.08
CA ASP A 39 -7.17 11.57 -7.47
C ASP A 39 -5.69 11.48 -7.88
N ASN A 40 -4.79 11.93 -7.00
CA ASN A 40 -3.35 11.86 -7.26
C ASN A 40 -2.88 10.41 -7.33
N VAL A 41 -3.34 9.57 -6.40
CA VAL A 41 -3.08 8.13 -6.41
C VAL A 41 -3.59 7.49 -7.69
N ALA A 42 -4.83 7.76 -8.10
CA ALA A 42 -5.42 7.23 -9.32
C ALA A 42 -4.60 7.62 -10.57
N LYS A 43 -4.19 8.89 -10.65
CA LYS A 43 -3.35 9.41 -11.73
C LYS A 43 -1.98 8.71 -11.78
N ARG A 44 -1.34 8.55 -10.62
CA ARG A 44 -0.02 7.93 -10.48
C ARG A 44 -0.05 6.43 -10.80
N ALA A 45 -1.05 5.71 -10.29
CA ALA A 45 -1.26 4.29 -10.54
C ALA A 45 -1.83 3.98 -11.94
N LYS A 46 -2.17 5.02 -12.74
CA LYS A 46 -2.89 4.89 -14.02
C LYS A 46 -4.18 4.07 -13.87
N ALA A 47 -4.88 4.25 -12.76
CA ALA A 47 -6.10 3.53 -12.40
C ALA A 47 -7.29 4.48 -12.35
N SER A 48 -8.50 3.96 -12.56
CA SER A 48 -9.72 4.72 -12.33
C SER A 48 -10.15 4.68 -10.87
N LYS A 49 -10.79 5.73 -10.37
CA LYS A 49 -11.41 5.74 -9.02
C LYS A 49 -12.33 4.54 -8.79
N GLN A 50 -13.12 4.17 -9.80
CA GLN A 50 -13.97 2.98 -9.73
C GLN A 50 -13.17 1.69 -9.50
N THR A 51 -11.99 1.57 -10.12
CA THR A 51 -11.10 0.42 -9.88
C THR A 51 -10.61 0.42 -8.44
N ILE A 52 -10.22 1.58 -7.89
CA ILE A 52 -9.81 1.72 -6.48
C ILE A 52 -10.96 1.31 -5.56
N TYR A 53 -12.13 1.92 -5.71
CA TYR A 53 -13.27 1.65 -4.83
C TYR A 53 -13.83 0.22 -4.93
N ARG A 54 -13.60 -0.46 -6.06
CA ARG A 54 -13.96 -1.88 -6.21
C ARG A 54 -13.12 -2.78 -5.28
N TRP A 55 -11.86 -2.44 -5.06
CA TRP A 55 -10.94 -3.20 -4.19
C TRP A 55 -11.04 -2.75 -2.73
N TRP A 56 -11.15 -1.44 -2.51
CA TRP A 56 -11.22 -0.84 -1.18
C TRP A 56 -12.50 -0.01 -1.04
N PRO A 57 -13.50 -0.49 -0.27
CA PRO A 57 -14.72 0.28 -0.03
C PRO A 57 -14.47 1.54 0.80
N SER A 58 -13.30 1.66 1.45
CA SER A 58 -12.86 2.84 2.17
C SER A 58 -11.38 3.14 1.89
N ILE A 59 -11.05 4.43 1.77
CA ILE A 59 -9.69 4.91 1.61
C ILE A 59 -8.81 4.55 2.81
N GLY A 60 -9.37 4.53 4.01
CA GLY A 60 -8.65 4.08 5.20
C GLY A 60 -8.16 2.64 5.08
N ALA A 61 -8.97 1.74 4.50
CA ALA A 61 -8.58 0.35 4.28
C ALA A 61 -7.43 0.24 3.27
N MET A 62 -7.46 1.03 2.20
CA MET A 62 -6.38 1.11 1.21
C MET A 62 -5.08 1.61 1.85
N CYS A 63 -5.13 2.65 2.68
CA CYS A 63 -3.95 3.19 3.35
C CYS A 63 -3.38 2.24 4.42
N VAL A 64 -4.24 1.53 5.15
CA VAL A 64 -3.78 0.51 6.11
C VAL A 64 -3.13 -0.65 5.37
N GLU A 65 -3.77 -1.16 4.30
CA GLU A 65 -3.19 -2.22 3.49
C GLU A 65 -1.87 -1.81 2.86
N SER A 66 -1.77 -0.58 2.34
CA SER A 66 -0.51 -0.08 1.78
C SER A 66 0.59 -0.01 2.83
N ALA A 67 0.27 0.42 4.06
CA ALA A 67 1.22 0.41 5.17
C ALA A 67 1.64 -1.01 5.58
N LEU A 68 0.71 -1.97 5.60
CA LEU A 68 0.96 -3.35 6.00
C LEU A 68 1.96 -4.08 5.10
N GLU A 69 2.01 -3.82 3.78
CA GLU A 69 3.02 -4.47 2.92
C GLU A 69 4.45 -3.94 3.14
N ILE A 70 4.62 -2.80 3.79
CA ILE A 70 5.95 -2.27 4.15
C ILE A 70 6.46 -2.96 5.42
N ILE A 71 5.55 -3.39 6.29
CA ILE A 71 5.91 -4.11 7.51
C ILE A 71 6.51 -5.45 7.06
N PRO A 72 7.82 -5.67 7.26
CA PRO A 72 8.43 -6.96 7.06
C PRO A 72 7.61 -7.96 7.87
N GLN A 73 7.13 -9.00 7.21
CA GLN A 73 6.52 -10.12 7.92
C GLN A 73 7.62 -10.69 8.82
N ALA A 74 7.59 -10.30 10.09
CA ALA A 74 8.53 -10.81 11.07
C ALA A 74 8.43 -12.33 11.01
N ALA A 75 9.55 -13.00 10.75
CA ALA A 75 9.59 -14.44 10.73
C ALA A 75 9.10 -14.93 12.10
N THR A 76 7.88 -15.47 12.15
CA THR A 76 7.31 -16.04 13.38
C THR A 76 7.97 -17.38 13.73
N ASP A 77 8.92 -17.83 12.92
CA ASP A 77 9.68 -19.07 13.12
C ASP A 77 10.93 -18.81 13.96
N GLY A 78 10.73 -18.32 15.19
CA GLY A 78 11.77 -18.11 16.18
C GLY A 78 11.29 -18.62 17.54
N ARG A 79 12.02 -19.60 18.12
CA ARG A 79 11.72 -20.13 19.46
C ARG A 79 12.06 -19.14 20.59
N ASP A 80 12.73 -18.03 20.28
CA ASP A 80 13.23 -17.06 21.24
C ASP A 80 12.33 -15.80 21.34
N PRO A 81 11.82 -15.44 22.54
CA PRO A 81 10.98 -14.27 22.74
C PRO A 81 11.65 -12.93 22.44
N VAL A 82 12.97 -12.82 22.62
CA VAL A 82 13.73 -11.59 22.36
C VAL A 82 13.85 -11.39 20.85
N GLU A 83 14.14 -12.44 20.09
CA GLU A 83 14.22 -12.40 18.62
C GLU A 83 12.88 -11.98 17.98
N ARG A 84 11.75 -12.41 18.57
CA ARG A 84 10.39 -12.00 18.14
C ARG A 84 10.09 -10.53 18.43
N LEU A 85 10.47 -10.02 19.60
CA LEU A 85 10.29 -8.61 19.96
C LEU A 85 11.19 -7.71 19.10
N THR A 86 12.42 -8.14 18.85
CA THR A 86 13.36 -7.49 17.94
C THR A 86 12.82 -7.44 16.51
N GLY A 87 12.22 -8.53 16.01
CA GLY A 87 11.59 -8.57 14.69
C GLY A 87 10.37 -7.64 14.50
N ILE A 88 9.69 -7.27 15.60
CA ILE A 88 8.56 -6.31 15.57
C ILE A 88 9.07 -4.86 15.57
N PHE A 89 10.16 -4.58 16.29
CA PHE A 89 10.69 -3.23 16.47
C PHE A 89 11.64 -2.77 15.36
N LEU A 90 12.41 -3.68 14.76
CA LEU A 90 13.35 -3.35 13.67
C LEU A 90 12.68 -2.76 12.40
N PRO A 91 11.52 -3.25 11.93
CA PRO A 91 10.76 -2.64 10.84
C PRO A 91 10.45 -1.16 11.04
N LEU A 92 10.05 -0.82 12.26
CA LEU A 92 9.58 0.51 12.61
C LEU A 92 10.74 1.51 12.65
N GLU A 93 11.89 1.08 13.17
CA GLU A 93 13.11 1.90 13.18
C GLU A 93 13.69 2.09 11.78
N ALA A 94 13.67 1.04 10.94
CA ALA A 94 14.11 1.13 9.55
C ALA A 94 13.20 2.04 8.71
N ALA A 95 11.87 1.94 8.89
CA ALA A 95 10.91 2.83 8.26
C ALA A 95 11.06 4.28 8.73
N ALA A 96 11.34 4.51 10.02
CA ALA A 96 11.58 5.85 10.57
C ALA A 96 12.89 6.48 10.08
N ARG A 97 13.95 5.68 9.89
CA ARG A 97 15.26 6.17 9.41
C ARG A 97 15.23 6.54 7.92
N SER A 98 14.44 5.85 7.09
CA SER A 98 14.24 6.23 5.67
C SER A 98 13.41 7.51 5.48
N GLY A 99 12.66 7.95 6.50
CA GLY A 99 11.84 9.17 6.44
C GLY A 99 12.55 10.47 6.86
N ALA A 100 13.82 10.44 7.27
CA ALA A 100 14.48 11.56 7.94
C ALA A 100 15.72 12.11 7.20
N GLY A 101 15.72 12.07 5.86
CA GLY A 101 16.85 12.54 5.05
C GLY A 101 16.42 13.24 3.77
N HIS A 102 15.67 14.34 3.86
CA HIS A 102 15.59 15.37 2.83
C HIS A 102 15.60 16.74 3.52
N GLY A 103 16.77 17.36 3.54
CA GLY A 103 17.06 18.69 4.05
C GLY A 103 18.48 19.08 3.71
#